data_AF-A0A1I3C0D4-F1
#
_entry.id   AF-A0A1I3C0D4-F1
#
_cell.length_a   1.000
_cell.length_b   1.000
_cell.length_c   1.000
_cell.angle_alpha   90.00
_cell.angle_beta   90.00
_cell.angle_gamma   90.00
#
_symmetry.space_group_name_H-M   'P 1'
#
loop_
_entity.id
_entity.type
_entity.pdbx_description
1 polymer ?
#
loop_
_entity_poly.entity_id
_entity_poly.type
_entity_poly.pdbx_seq_one_letter_code
_entity_poly.pdbx_strand_id
1 'polypeptide(L)'
;MSGFLGPLESDGRIPPHQQTRVAAFLISAHGALARQSALTVPATLESGWQTELNTQLFRETEIVSLLIRATSWAPDPGLGYMAVGWESAWYPAPVHDIPDWPLAMAAGLATLAHAVHAAIRPAALLPTAANPDDPFVMALRHIEFESGRMLQTQIIVLKSSTLQPHRDAINSALERRHREVRKLWHDMLRSVGIAVDGSNDGQP
;
A
#
# COMPACT_ATOMS: atom_id res chain seq x y z
N MET A 1 4.74 -4.69 24.30
CA MET A 1 3.89 -4.19 23.20
C MET A 1 3.50 -5.39 22.35
N SER A 2 2.28 -5.42 21.80
CA SER A 2 1.77 -6.55 21.01
C SER A 2 2.34 -6.55 19.60
N GLY A 3 2.54 -7.72 18.99
CA GLY A 3 2.86 -7.85 17.55
C GLY A 3 1.62 -7.87 16.65
N PHE A 4 0.42 -7.92 17.24
CA PHE A 4 -0.87 -8.08 16.56
C PHE A 4 -1.89 -7.03 17.00
N LEU A 5 -2.94 -6.85 16.20
CA LEU A 5 -4.10 -6.04 16.56
C LEU A 5 -4.80 -6.60 17.80
N GLY A 6 -5.42 -5.74 18.60
CA GLY A 6 -6.09 -6.08 19.84
C GLY A 6 -5.61 -5.26 21.06
N PRO A 7 -6.01 -5.63 22.28
CA PRO A 7 -6.78 -6.84 22.64
C PRO A 7 -8.14 -6.92 21.94
N LEU A 8 -8.59 -8.12 21.62
CA LEU A 8 -9.87 -8.34 20.96
C LEU A 8 -11.04 -8.02 21.89
N GLU A 9 -12.14 -7.55 21.31
CA GLU A 9 -13.43 -7.43 21.98
C GLU A 9 -13.98 -8.83 22.35
N SER A 10 -15.00 -8.88 23.20
CA SER A 10 -15.57 -10.16 23.69
C SER A 10 -16.13 -11.07 22.59
N ASP A 11 -16.48 -10.50 21.43
CA ASP A 11 -16.97 -11.21 20.25
C ASP A 11 -15.85 -11.54 19.23
N GLY A 12 -14.58 -11.35 19.62
CA GLY A 12 -13.41 -11.64 18.78
C GLY A 12 -13.11 -10.58 17.73
N ARG A 13 -13.77 -9.41 17.77
CA ARG A 13 -13.49 -8.30 16.85
C ARG A 13 -12.28 -7.48 17.28
N ILE A 14 -11.64 -6.86 16.29
CA ILE A 14 -10.59 -5.87 16.51
C ILE A 14 -11.24 -4.56 17.01
N PRO A 15 -10.67 -3.87 18.01
CA PRO A 15 -11.23 -2.62 18.51
C PRO A 15 -11.45 -1.56 17.41
N PRO A 16 -12.62 -0.88 17.37
CA PRO A 16 -12.97 0.10 16.33
C PRO A 16 -11.92 1.20 16.08
N HIS A 17 -11.23 1.64 17.14
CA HIS A 17 -10.16 2.64 17.03
C HIS A 17 -8.96 2.13 16.20
N GLN A 18 -8.55 0.88 16.42
CA GLN A 18 -7.48 0.27 15.63
C GLN A 18 -7.92 0.00 14.19
N GLN A 19 -9.17 -0.47 13.99
CA GLN A 19 -9.73 -0.63 12.65
C GLN A 19 -9.70 0.69 11.88
N THR A 20 -10.13 1.79 12.52
CA THR A 20 -10.16 3.13 11.93
C THR A 20 -8.79 3.59 11.43
N ARG A 21 -7.74 3.47 12.25
CA ARG A 21 -6.39 3.90 11.87
C ARG A 21 -5.80 3.05 10.74
N VAL A 22 -5.94 1.73 10.84
CA VAL A 22 -5.46 0.80 9.79
C VAL A 22 -6.20 1.04 8.49
N ALA A 23 -7.55 1.10 8.52
CA ALA A 23 -8.37 1.34 7.35
C ALA A 23 -8.04 2.69 6.70
N ALA A 24 -7.91 3.75 7.47
CA ALA A 24 -7.60 5.08 6.96
C ALA A 24 -6.21 5.12 6.28
N PHE A 25 -5.20 4.46 6.86
CA PHE A 25 -3.88 4.35 6.24
C PHE A 25 -3.94 3.59 4.91
N LEU A 26 -4.62 2.43 4.89
CA LEU A 26 -4.78 1.63 3.69
C LEU A 26 -5.57 2.38 2.61
N ILE A 27 -6.66 3.05 2.98
CA ILE A 27 -7.44 3.91 2.07
C ILE A 27 -6.58 5.04 1.52
N SER A 28 -5.72 5.65 2.34
CA SER A 28 -4.79 6.69 1.89
C SER A 28 -3.82 6.16 0.84
N ALA A 29 -3.14 5.04 1.11
CA ALA A 29 -2.18 4.42 0.19
C ALA A 29 -2.83 3.93 -1.11
N HIS A 30 -3.84 3.06 -1.01
CA HIS A 30 -4.55 2.51 -2.17
C HIS A 30 -5.33 3.58 -2.94
N GLY A 31 -5.92 4.56 -2.22
CA GLY A 31 -6.57 5.70 -2.85
C GLY A 31 -5.60 6.58 -3.64
N ALA A 32 -4.37 6.77 -3.17
CA ALA A 32 -3.36 7.49 -3.93
C ALA A 32 -2.92 6.74 -5.19
N LEU A 33 -2.77 5.41 -5.11
CA LEU A 33 -2.51 4.56 -6.27
C LEU A 33 -3.65 4.61 -7.29
N ALA A 34 -4.91 4.56 -6.84
CA ALA A 34 -6.09 4.72 -7.70
C ALA A 34 -6.08 6.08 -8.41
N ARG A 35 -5.91 7.18 -7.65
CA ARG A 35 -5.89 8.55 -8.22
C ARG A 35 -4.77 8.71 -9.26
N GLN A 36 -3.57 8.24 -8.95
CA GLN A 36 -2.44 8.33 -9.87
C GLN A 36 -2.63 7.46 -11.11
N SER A 37 -3.18 6.26 -10.95
CA SER A 37 -3.52 5.39 -12.09
C SER A 37 -4.54 6.07 -13.00
N ALA A 38 -5.62 6.63 -12.43
CA ALA A 38 -6.63 7.36 -13.19
C ALA A 38 -6.05 8.55 -14.00
N LEU A 39 -5.09 9.26 -13.43
CA LEU A 39 -4.41 10.37 -14.11
C LEU A 39 -3.39 9.91 -15.15
N THR A 40 -2.85 8.69 -15.02
CA THR A 40 -1.81 8.15 -15.91
C THR A 40 -2.40 7.34 -17.07
N VAL A 41 -3.56 6.69 -16.89
CA VAL A 41 -4.24 5.89 -17.94
C VAL A 41 -4.42 6.63 -19.28
N PRO A 42 -4.77 7.93 -19.33
CA PRO A 42 -4.91 8.65 -20.60
C PRO A 42 -3.60 8.90 -21.36
N ALA A 43 -2.45 8.62 -20.75
CA ALA A 43 -1.16 8.83 -21.39
C ALA A 43 -0.97 7.88 -22.58
N THR A 44 -0.28 8.36 -23.62
CA THR A 44 0.12 7.57 -24.77
C THR A 44 1.27 6.64 -24.39
N LEU A 45 0.92 5.46 -23.89
CA LEU A 45 1.83 4.38 -23.51
C LEU A 45 1.57 3.15 -24.38
N GLU A 46 2.53 2.22 -24.41
CA GLU A 46 2.33 0.92 -25.05
C GLU A 46 1.13 0.17 -24.43
N SER A 47 0.45 -0.66 -25.22
CA SER A 47 -0.81 -1.32 -24.84
C SER A 47 -0.71 -2.17 -23.56
N GLY A 48 0.46 -2.77 -23.29
CA GLY A 48 0.72 -3.51 -22.06
C GLY A 48 0.66 -2.63 -20.81
N TRP A 49 1.22 -1.42 -20.86
CA TRP A 49 1.14 -0.45 -19.77
C TRP A 49 -0.28 0.05 -19.55
N GLN A 50 -1.03 0.29 -20.63
CA GLN A 50 -2.42 0.73 -20.50
C GLN A 50 -3.30 -0.33 -19.83
N THR A 51 -3.10 -1.60 -20.16
CA THR A 51 -3.85 -2.72 -19.55
C THR A 51 -3.52 -2.86 -18.07
N GLU A 52 -2.25 -2.72 -17.70
CA GLU A 52 -1.84 -2.78 -16.29
C GLU A 52 -2.42 -1.61 -15.50
N LEU A 53 -2.27 -0.38 -15.98
CA LEU A 53 -2.76 0.82 -15.28
C LEU A 53 -4.28 0.80 -15.08
N ASN A 54 -5.04 0.30 -16.07
CA ASN A 54 -6.48 0.11 -15.93
C ASN A 54 -6.81 -0.95 -14.88
N THR A 55 -6.14 -2.10 -14.93
CA THR A 55 -6.34 -3.18 -13.95
C THR A 55 -6.04 -2.68 -12.54
N GLN A 56 -4.92 -1.98 -12.38
CA GLN A 56 -4.54 -1.36 -11.12
C GLN A 56 -5.60 -0.39 -10.63
N LEU A 57 -6.04 0.58 -11.45
CA LEU A 57 -7.09 1.53 -11.08
C LEU A 57 -8.33 0.85 -10.47
N PHE A 58 -8.86 -0.19 -11.12
CA PHE A 58 -10.06 -0.87 -10.64
C PHE A 58 -9.82 -1.65 -9.35
N ARG A 59 -8.67 -2.32 -9.21
CA ARG A 59 -8.32 -3.07 -7.99
C ARG A 59 -8.11 -2.15 -6.80
N GLU A 60 -7.40 -1.04 -6.98
CA GLU A 60 -7.20 -0.06 -5.92
C GLU A 60 -8.53 0.55 -5.46
N THR A 61 -9.44 0.83 -6.41
CA THR A 61 -10.77 1.36 -6.10
C THR A 61 -11.64 0.34 -5.36
N GLU A 62 -11.56 -0.94 -5.74
CA GLU A 62 -12.24 -2.05 -5.07
C GLU A 62 -11.80 -2.14 -3.60
N ILE A 63 -10.49 -2.14 -3.35
CA ILE A 63 -9.89 -2.16 -2.00
C ILE A 63 -10.38 -0.99 -1.16
N VAL A 64 -10.35 0.23 -1.69
CA VAL A 64 -10.84 1.43 -0.98
C VAL A 64 -12.32 1.27 -0.64
N SER A 65 -13.15 0.86 -1.59
CA SER A 65 -14.60 0.67 -1.37
C SER A 65 -14.90 -0.41 -0.33
N LEU A 66 -14.10 -1.48 -0.30
CA LEU A 66 -14.22 -2.57 0.65
C LEU A 66 -13.89 -2.09 2.06
N LEU A 67 -12.78 -1.38 2.24
CA LEU A 67 -12.38 -0.84 3.54
C LEU A 67 -13.39 0.15 4.11
N ILE A 68 -13.94 1.04 3.27
CA ILE A 68 -14.98 1.99 3.69
C ILE A 68 -16.18 1.27 4.31
N ARG A 69 -16.62 0.15 3.70
CA ARG A 69 -17.78 -0.62 4.15
C ARG A 69 -17.48 -1.58 5.30
N ALA A 70 -16.31 -2.20 5.32
CA ALA A 70 -15.96 -3.26 6.26
C ALA A 70 -15.51 -2.72 7.63
N THR A 71 -15.09 -1.46 7.70
CA THR A 71 -14.51 -0.86 8.91
C THR A 71 -15.60 -0.40 9.88
N SER A 72 -15.47 -0.80 11.15
CA SER A 72 -16.21 -0.19 12.25
C SER A 72 -15.56 1.13 12.64
N TRP A 73 -16.02 2.23 12.01
CA TRP A 73 -15.45 3.56 12.21
C TRP A 73 -15.70 4.10 13.61
N ALA A 74 -14.65 4.65 14.23
CA ALA A 74 -14.69 5.37 15.49
C ALA A 74 -14.07 6.76 15.33
N PRO A 75 -14.55 7.78 16.08
CA PRO A 75 -13.91 9.09 16.08
C PRO A 75 -12.44 9.00 16.53
N ASP A 76 -11.55 9.61 15.75
CA ASP A 76 -10.12 9.67 16.07
C ASP A 76 -9.55 11.06 15.76
N PRO A 77 -9.51 11.97 16.75
CA PRO A 77 -9.01 13.33 16.56
C PRO A 77 -7.56 13.40 16.06
N GLY A 78 -6.73 12.38 16.36
CA GLY A 78 -5.33 12.32 15.91
C GLY A 78 -5.17 11.95 14.44
N LEU A 79 -6.20 11.38 13.83
CA LEU A 79 -6.13 10.83 12.47
C LEU A 79 -5.83 11.91 11.42
N GLY A 80 -6.41 13.11 11.57
CA GLY A 80 -6.21 14.19 10.61
C GLY A 80 -4.74 14.57 10.45
N TYR A 81 -4.00 14.68 11.55
CA TYR A 81 -2.56 14.98 11.52
C TYR A 81 -1.75 13.86 10.87
N MET A 82 -2.09 12.60 11.18
CA MET A 82 -1.42 11.43 10.59
C MET A 82 -1.66 11.35 9.08
N ALA A 83 -2.90 11.57 8.64
CA ALA A 83 -3.28 11.53 7.23
C ALA A 83 -2.52 12.57 6.38
N VAL A 84 -2.29 13.78 6.90
CA VAL A 84 -1.47 14.80 6.20
C VAL A 84 -0.06 14.27 5.94
N GLY A 85 0.55 13.61 6.92
CA GLY A 85 1.87 12.99 6.77
C GLY A 85 1.87 11.91 5.68
N TRP A 86 0.86 11.04 5.67
CA TRP A 86 0.74 9.97 4.68
C TRP A 86 0.54 10.50 3.27
N GLU A 87 -0.42 11.41 3.06
CA GLU A 87 -0.75 11.94 1.74
C GLU A 87 0.45 12.63 1.07
N SER A 88 1.31 13.28 1.85
CA SER A 88 2.53 13.90 1.32
C SER A 88 3.54 12.87 0.77
N ALA A 89 3.60 11.66 1.33
CA ALA A 89 4.50 10.63 0.87
C ALA A 89 4.03 9.98 -0.44
N TRP A 90 2.73 10.06 -0.72
CA TRP A 90 2.12 9.49 -1.91
C TRP A 90 2.23 10.37 -3.14
N TYR A 91 2.86 11.55 -3.06
CA TYR A 91 2.99 12.42 -4.22
C TYR A 91 3.67 11.71 -5.40
N PRO A 92 3.20 11.98 -6.64
CA PRO A 92 3.84 11.45 -7.83
C PRO A 92 5.32 11.80 -7.87
N ALA A 93 6.16 10.82 -8.15
CA ALA A 93 7.61 11.01 -8.30
C ALA A 93 8.08 10.26 -9.54
N PRO A 94 8.15 10.93 -10.71
CA PRO A 94 8.71 10.32 -11.92
C PRO A 94 10.16 9.90 -11.72
N VAL A 95 10.57 8.87 -12.47
CA VAL A 95 11.95 8.37 -12.44
C VAL A 95 12.85 9.27 -13.29
N HIS A 96 13.76 10.02 -12.65
CA HIS A 96 14.48 11.13 -13.27
C HIS A 96 15.37 10.76 -14.48
N ASP A 97 15.90 9.54 -14.55
CA ASP A 97 16.79 9.11 -15.65
C ASP A 97 16.04 8.45 -16.81
N ILE A 98 14.71 8.63 -16.89
CA ILE A 98 13.89 8.23 -18.02
C ILE A 98 13.50 9.50 -18.80
N PRO A 99 13.98 9.68 -20.04
CA PRO A 99 13.72 10.90 -20.82
C PRO A 99 12.28 10.99 -21.33
N ASP A 100 11.63 9.85 -21.57
CA ASP A 100 10.21 9.77 -21.91
C ASP A 100 9.36 10.04 -20.67
N TRP A 101 8.76 11.22 -20.59
CA TRP A 101 8.02 11.68 -19.41
C TRP A 101 6.81 10.79 -19.05
N PRO A 102 5.89 10.46 -19.98
CA PRO A 102 4.86 9.44 -19.74
C PRO A 102 5.40 8.14 -19.13
N LEU A 103 6.48 7.60 -19.69
CA LEU A 103 7.11 6.38 -19.19
C LEU A 103 7.73 6.59 -17.80
N ALA A 104 8.38 7.73 -17.57
CA ALA A 104 8.97 8.11 -16.28
C ALA A 104 7.92 8.18 -15.17
N MET A 105 6.74 8.74 -15.49
CA MET A 105 5.59 8.82 -14.60
C MET A 105 5.00 7.43 -14.31
N ALA A 106 4.76 6.63 -15.36
CA ALA A 106 4.22 5.29 -15.23
C ALA A 106 5.16 4.36 -14.44
N ALA A 107 6.47 4.44 -14.69
CA ALA A 107 7.49 3.74 -13.93
C ALA A 107 7.52 4.21 -12.46
N GLY A 108 7.43 5.52 -12.22
CA GLY A 108 7.34 6.07 -10.87
C GLY A 108 6.14 5.52 -10.09
N LEU A 109 4.97 5.46 -10.73
CA LEU A 109 3.77 4.86 -10.16
C LEU A 109 3.93 3.35 -9.90
N ALA A 110 4.49 2.60 -10.86
CA ALA A 110 4.76 1.16 -10.69
C ALA A 110 5.71 0.88 -9.52
N THR A 111 6.75 1.71 -9.32
CA THR A 111 7.65 1.58 -8.15
C THR A 111 6.95 1.87 -6.82
N LEU A 112 6.05 2.86 -6.78
CA LEU A 112 5.25 3.15 -5.58
C LEU A 112 4.28 2.00 -5.27
N ALA A 113 3.57 1.52 -6.29
CA ALA A 113 2.64 0.39 -6.20
C ALA A 113 3.34 -0.87 -5.69
N HIS A 114 4.49 -1.21 -6.28
CA HIS A 114 5.30 -2.32 -5.82
C HIS A 114 5.67 -2.17 -4.34
N ALA A 115 6.16 -1.01 -3.93
CA ALA A 115 6.55 -0.78 -2.55
C ALA A 115 5.37 -0.91 -1.57
N VAL A 116 4.19 -0.37 -1.93
CA VAL A 116 2.93 -0.50 -1.16
C VAL A 116 2.55 -1.97 -1.00
N HIS A 117 2.39 -2.71 -2.09
CA HIS A 117 1.93 -4.11 -2.04
C HIS A 117 2.94 -5.06 -1.40
N ALA A 118 4.24 -4.76 -1.47
CA ALA A 118 5.27 -5.58 -0.87
C ALA A 118 5.43 -5.34 0.65
N ALA A 119 5.38 -4.07 1.08
CA ALA A 119 5.69 -3.70 2.46
C ALA A 119 4.48 -3.82 3.40
N ILE A 120 3.27 -3.59 2.90
CA ILE A 120 2.07 -3.53 3.73
C ILE A 120 1.41 -4.91 3.76
N ARG A 121 1.44 -5.56 4.92
CA ARG A 121 0.92 -6.92 5.16
C ARG A 121 -0.17 -6.88 6.24
N PRO A 122 -1.39 -6.42 5.90
CA PRO A 122 -2.42 -6.17 6.90
C PRO A 122 -2.98 -7.45 7.52
N ALA A 123 -3.04 -8.57 6.78
CA ALA A 123 -3.52 -9.84 7.30
C ALA A 123 -2.52 -10.46 8.29
N ALA A 124 -1.23 -10.17 8.15
CA ALA A 124 -0.20 -10.60 9.10
C ALA A 124 -0.38 -10.00 10.51
N LEU A 125 -1.16 -8.92 10.65
CA LEU A 125 -1.45 -8.29 11.94
C LEU A 125 -2.62 -8.95 12.69
N LEU A 126 -3.36 -9.86 12.04
CA LEU A 126 -4.55 -10.48 12.60
C LEU A 126 -4.16 -11.51 13.68
N PRO A 127 -4.71 -11.39 14.91
CA PRO A 127 -4.61 -12.47 15.89
C PRO A 127 -5.25 -13.75 15.37
N THR A 128 -4.70 -14.91 15.75
CA THR A 128 -5.29 -16.22 15.44
C THR A 128 -6.70 -16.40 16.02
N ALA A 129 -7.01 -15.72 17.13
CA ALA A 129 -8.31 -15.73 17.79
C ALA A 129 -9.32 -14.72 17.20
N ALA A 130 -8.94 -13.92 16.20
CA ALA A 130 -9.85 -12.96 15.59
C ALA A 130 -11.00 -13.68 14.87
N ASN A 131 -12.22 -13.17 15.01
CA ASN A 131 -13.40 -13.75 14.38
C ASN A 131 -13.20 -13.80 12.85
N PRO A 132 -13.18 -15.01 12.22
CA PRO A 132 -12.94 -15.12 10.79
C PRO A 132 -14.07 -14.55 9.92
N ASP A 133 -15.28 -14.41 10.47
CA ASP A 133 -16.47 -13.89 9.80
C ASP A 133 -16.64 -12.38 10.01
N ASP A 134 -15.74 -11.72 10.77
CA ASP A 134 -15.75 -10.27 10.90
C ASP A 134 -15.41 -9.60 9.55
N PRO A 135 -16.23 -8.65 9.05
CA PRO A 135 -16.01 -8.03 7.75
C PRO A 135 -14.64 -7.36 7.60
N PHE A 136 -14.13 -6.73 8.67
CA PHE A 136 -12.83 -6.08 8.64
C PHE A 136 -11.70 -7.10 8.54
N VAL A 137 -11.77 -8.19 9.30
CA VAL A 137 -10.82 -9.33 9.21
C VAL A 137 -10.81 -9.93 7.81
N MET A 138 -11.99 -10.18 7.22
CA MET A 138 -12.10 -10.68 5.85
C MET A 138 -11.50 -9.71 4.83
N ALA A 139 -11.75 -8.41 5.00
CA ALA A 139 -11.20 -7.37 4.13
C ALA A 139 -9.67 -7.34 4.16
N LEU A 140 -9.03 -7.39 5.34
CA LEU A 140 -7.57 -7.38 5.44
C LEU A 140 -6.94 -8.60 4.74
N ARG A 141 -7.55 -9.78 4.87
CA ARG A 141 -7.12 -11.00 4.15
C ARG A 141 -7.26 -10.85 2.64
N HIS A 142 -8.39 -10.33 2.17
CA HIS A 142 -8.63 -10.10 0.76
C HIS A 142 -7.62 -9.12 0.15
N ILE A 143 -7.36 -8.00 0.85
CA ILE A 143 -6.42 -6.97 0.41
C ILE A 143 -5.00 -7.53 0.30
N GLU A 144 -4.56 -8.32 1.28
CA GLU A 144 -3.22 -8.93 1.23
C GLU A 144 -3.11 -9.95 0.09
N PHE A 145 -4.16 -10.73 -0.16
CA PHE A 145 -4.20 -11.66 -1.28
C PHE A 145 -4.11 -10.93 -2.64
N GLU A 146 -4.93 -9.91 -2.85
CA GLU A 146 -4.92 -9.13 -4.10
C GLU A 146 -3.61 -8.34 -4.25
N SER A 147 -3.07 -7.77 -3.17
CA SER A 147 -1.75 -7.11 -3.19
C SER A 147 -0.65 -8.09 -3.63
N GLY A 148 -0.69 -9.34 -3.17
CA GLY A 148 0.23 -10.38 -3.61
C GLY A 148 0.17 -10.65 -5.11
N ARG A 149 -1.03 -10.64 -5.70
CA ARG A 149 -1.23 -10.80 -7.16
C ARG A 149 -0.71 -9.58 -7.93
N MET A 150 -1.08 -8.38 -7.49
CA MET A 150 -0.65 -7.12 -8.12
C MET A 150 0.88 -6.96 -8.07
N LEU A 151 1.51 -7.36 -6.97
CA LEU A 151 2.96 -7.35 -6.82
C LEU A 151 3.66 -8.17 -7.92
N GLN A 152 3.14 -9.33 -8.29
CA GLN A 152 3.71 -10.14 -9.37
C GLN A 152 3.63 -9.41 -10.72
N THR A 153 2.50 -8.76 -11.00
CA THR A 153 2.35 -8.00 -12.25
C THR A 153 3.30 -6.80 -12.29
N GLN A 154 3.45 -6.09 -11.17
CA GLN A 154 4.41 -4.98 -11.05
C GLN A 154 5.86 -5.46 -11.26
N ILE A 155 6.23 -6.63 -10.73
CA ILE A 155 7.56 -7.23 -10.98
C ILE A 155 7.80 -7.47 -12.46
N ILE A 156 6.80 -7.98 -13.19
CA ILE A 156 6.91 -8.24 -14.63
C ILE A 156 7.08 -6.93 -15.39
N VAL A 157 6.27 -5.92 -15.08
CA VAL A 157 6.31 -4.60 -15.73
C VAL A 157 7.65 -3.90 -15.49
N LEU A 158 8.12 -3.87 -14.24
CA LEU A 158 9.40 -3.24 -13.87
C LEU A 158 10.62 -3.95 -14.47
N LYS A 159 10.48 -5.22 -14.87
CA LYS A 159 11.53 -6.01 -15.54
C LYS A 159 11.38 -6.07 -17.07
N SER A 160 10.42 -5.35 -17.63
CA SER A 160 10.17 -5.32 -19.08
C SER A 160 11.37 -4.79 -19.87
N SER A 161 11.45 -5.19 -21.15
CA SER A 161 12.47 -4.69 -22.08
C SER A 161 12.44 -3.17 -22.24
N THR A 162 11.26 -2.55 -22.11
CA THR A 162 11.06 -1.10 -22.19
C THR A 162 11.79 -0.35 -21.06
N LEU A 163 11.88 -0.95 -19.86
CA LEU A 163 12.58 -0.37 -18.71
C LEU A 163 14.01 -0.89 -18.53
N GLN A 164 14.43 -1.89 -19.29
CA GLN A 164 15.77 -2.47 -19.20
C GLN A 164 16.90 -1.42 -19.33
N PRO A 165 16.84 -0.42 -20.24
CA PRO A 165 17.86 0.61 -20.33
C PRO A 165 17.97 1.52 -19.09
N HIS A 166 16.94 1.54 -18.24
CA HIS A 166 16.82 2.44 -17.07
C HIS A 166 16.88 1.69 -15.74
N ARG A 167 17.38 0.45 -15.74
CA ARG A 167 17.32 -0.47 -14.58
C ARG A 167 17.87 0.14 -13.29
N ASP A 168 18.99 0.84 -13.34
CA ASP A 168 19.62 1.41 -12.14
C ASP A 168 18.78 2.52 -11.51
N ALA A 169 18.15 3.35 -12.34
CA ALA A 169 17.25 4.40 -11.92
C ALA A 169 15.95 3.81 -11.32
N ILE A 170 15.41 2.76 -11.95
CA ILE A 170 14.26 2.01 -11.42
C ILE A 170 14.57 1.40 -10.06
N ASN A 171 15.70 0.71 -9.92
CA ASN A 171 16.12 0.10 -8.67
C ASN A 171 16.31 1.15 -7.57
N SER A 172 16.93 2.28 -7.89
CA SER A 172 17.12 3.38 -6.94
C SER A 172 15.80 3.98 -6.48
N ALA A 173 14.86 4.18 -7.41
CA ALA A 173 13.50 4.65 -7.10
C ALA A 173 12.73 3.64 -6.24
N LEU A 174 12.83 2.35 -6.56
CA LEU A 174 12.18 1.26 -5.85
C LEU A 174 12.69 1.17 -4.40
N GLU A 175 14.00 1.18 -4.19
CA GLU A 175 14.62 1.15 -2.87
C GLU A 175 14.21 2.35 -2.01
N ARG A 176 14.17 3.54 -2.61
CA ARG A 176 13.66 4.74 -1.94
C ARG A 176 12.20 4.55 -1.52
N ARG A 177 11.32 4.12 -2.43
CA ARG A 177 9.90 3.91 -2.13
C ARG A 177 9.68 2.84 -1.06
N HIS A 178 10.43 1.74 -1.07
CA HIS A 178 10.36 0.75 0.00
C HIS A 178 10.72 1.32 1.36
N ARG A 179 11.78 2.11 1.48
CA ARG A 179 12.16 2.74 2.75
C ARG A 179 11.07 3.70 3.25
N GLU A 180 10.53 4.52 2.37
CA GLU A 180 9.45 5.46 2.68
C GLU A 180 8.19 4.74 3.15
N VAL A 181 7.71 3.76 2.38
CA VAL A 181 6.49 3.00 2.71
C VAL A 181 6.67 2.20 4.00
N ARG A 182 7.81 1.52 4.20
CA ARG A 182 8.07 0.78 5.44
C ARG A 182 8.05 1.69 6.66
N LYS A 183 8.67 2.86 6.57
CA LYS A 183 8.63 3.86 7.65
C LYS A 183 7.20 4.25 7.98
N LEU A 184 6.40 4.63 6.98
CA LEU A 184 5.01 5.03 7.18
C LEU A 184 4.15 3.92 7.77
N TRP A 185 4.35 2.69 7.30
CA TRP A 185 3.69 1.51 7.84
C TRP A 185 4.04 1.28 9.31
N HIS A 186 5.33 1.33 9.67
CA HIS A 186 5.76 1.20 11.07
C HIS A 186 5.22 2.34 11.96
N ASP A 187 5.19 3.58 11.45
CA ASP A 187 4.63 4.72 12.17
C ASP A 187 3.13 4.52 12.43
N MET A 188 2.40 4.00 11.44
CA MET A 188 1.00 3.60 11.61
C MET A 188 0.85 2.47 12.63
N LEU A 189 1.63 1.39 12.54
CA LEU A 189 1.57 0.28 13.48
C LEU A 189 1.82 0.73 14.93
N ARG A 190 2.81 1.61 15.15
CA ARG A 190 3.06 2.20 16.46
C ARG A 190 1.87 3.01 16.97
N SER A 191 1.16 3.71 16.07
CA SER A 191 -0.03 4.47 16.44
C SER A 191 -1.19 3.60 16.94
N VAL A 192 -1.23 2.32 16.59
CA VAL A 192 -2.23 1.35 17.10
C VAL A 192 -1.69 0.45 18.22
N GLY A 193 -0.49 0.75 18.73
CA GLY A 193 0.13 0.03 19.85
C GLY A 193 0.89 -1.24 19.47
N ILE A 194 1.15 -1.45 18.17
CA ILE A 194 1.93 -2.58 17.67
C ILE A 194 3.41 -2.21 17.66
N ALA A 195 4.24 -3.04 18.31
CA ALA A 195 5.69 -2.90 18.20
C ALA A 195 6.18 -3.55 16.91
N VAL A 196 7.07 -2.85 16.23
CA VAL A 196 7.84 -3.40 15.11
C VAL A 196 9.25 -3.60 15.65
N ASP A 197 9.64 -4.85 15.88
CA ASP A 197 11.02 -5.15 16.28
C ASP A 197 11.95 -4.76 15.14
N GLY A 198 12.79 -3.76 15.40
CA GLY A 198 13.84 -3.35 14.49
C GLY A 198 15.00 -4.35 14.55
N SER A 199 14.92 -5.45 13.80
CA SER A 199 16.07 -6.33 13.61
C SER A 199 15.97 -7.15 12.32
N ASN A 200 16.49 -6.59 11.23
CA ASN A 200 17.46 -7.29 10.38
C ASN A 200 18.26 -6.31 9.50
N ASP A 201 18.83 -5.27 10.13
CA ASP A 201 20.05 -4.69 9.56
C ASP A 201 21.18 -5.64 9.96
N GLY A 202 21.47 -6.57 9.07
CA GLY A 202 22.62 -7.43 9.18
C GLY A 202 23.89 -6.58 9.24
N GLN A 203 24.64 -6.75 10.32
CA GLN A 203 26.09 -6.53 10.36
C GLN A 203 26.72 -7.60 11.25
N PRO A 204 27.96 -8.02 11.00
CA PRO A 204 28.79 -7.84 9.80
C PRO A 204 28.83 -9.08 8.89
#